data_AF-A0A7S0NFE3-F1
#
_entry.id   AF-A0A7S0NFE3-F1
#
_cell.length_a   1.000
_cell.length_b   1.000
_cell.length_c   1.000
_cell.angle_alpha   90.00
_cell.angle_beta   90.00
_cell.angle_gamma   90.00
#
_symmetry.space_group_name_H-M   'P 1'
#
loop_
_entity.id
_entity.type
_entity.pdbx_description
1 polymer ?
#
loop_
_entity_poly.entity_id
_entity_poly.type
_entity_poly.pdbx_seq_one_letter_code
_entity_poly.pdbx_strand_id
1 'polypeptide(L)'
;LTRDAPTLAFSGEEAEGKYVDMHGCHEMYLNLKGADHLDYAAYLQRCSELAAIDKSVASTTQYRSYVNAMCAYFIDYLKRTQPLMPLAELLAKAEFDFAARWDAGEITRWQGASAAAEAATAVEVDIEAAGSAEEFEALGLETLKGLLTQRGLKCGGSLKDRAARLYMLKGKTLADIPKKHRDMVKVSEAAAVDAANGDANGSGEAAAAGAGRGGANRGVALLEEKATRLGELLAEVLEETANMVEKKQSRTYEELERDLQLQEENDMEVELDDEEAADKPIYNPLNLPLGWDGKPIPYWLYKLHGLNIEYKCEICGNYSYWGPRAFERHFQEWRHAHGMRCLGIPNTKEFHGITLIEDAYTLWAKRKAERGVADWNPELDEEFEDRQGNVMNRKTYTDLARQGLLD
;
A
#
# COMPACT_ATOMS: atom_id res chain seq x y z
N LEU A 1 -24.16 9.15 -2.51
CA LEU A 1 -23.18 8.04 -2.51
C LEU A 1 -22.93 7.70 -1.06
N THR A 2 -23.72 6.79 -0.50
CA THR A 2 -23.36 6.17 0.78
C THR A 2 -22.05 5.44 0.53
N ARG A 3 -20.95 6.00 1.03
CA ARG A 3 -19.67 5.29 1.13
C ARG A 3 -19.89 4.27 2.22
N ASP A 4 -20.48 3.12 1.89
CA ASP A 4 -20.24 1.92 2.68
C ASP A 4 -18.75 1.64 2.49
N ALA A 5 -17.96 2.12 3.46
CA ALA A 5 -16.55 1.82 3.49
C ALA A 5 -16.43 0.28 3.53
N PRO A 6 -15.63 -0.35 2.66
CA PRO A 6 -15.42 -1.78 2.77
C PRO A 6 -14.85 -2.04 4.17
N THR A 7 -15.64 -2.71 5.01
CA THR A 7 -15.20 -3.13 6.34
C THR A 7 -14.16 -4.23 6.13
N LEU A 8 -12.89 -3.88 6.30
CA LEU A 8 -11.81 -4.85 6.40
C LEU A 8 -12.03 -5.62 7.71
N ALA A 9 -12.56 -6.84 7.60
CA ALA A 9 -12.79 -7.68 8.76
C ALA A 9 -11.47 -8.33 9.18
N PHE A 10 -11.03 -8.05 10.40
CA PHE A 10 -9.96 -8.76 11.09
C PHE A 10 -10.56 -9.59 12.22
N SER A 11 -9.97 -10.75 12.48
CA SER A 11 -10.23 -11.51 13.72
C SER A 11 -9.71 -10.72 14.93
N GLY A 12 -10.30 -10.93 16.09
CA GLY A 12 -9.80 -10.33 17.34
C GLY A 12 -8.34 -10.73 17.63
N GLU A 13 -7.95 -11.96 17.29
CA GLU A 13 -6.57 -12.45 17.45
C GLU A 13 -5.58 -11.83 16.45
N GLU A 14 -6.05 -11.29 15.32
CA GLU A 14 -5.21 -10.58 14.35
C GLU A 14 -4.86 -9.15 14.79
N ALA A 15 -5.61 -8.58 15.75
CA ALA A 15 -5.44 -7.23 16.27
C ALA A 15 -5.22 -6.19 15.15
N GLU A 16 -6.19 -6.08 14.25
CA GLU A 16 -6.18 -5.17 13.08
C GLU A 16 -4.98 -5.35 12.14
N GLY A 17 -4.47 -6.58 12.03
CA GLY A 17 -3.34 -6.90 11.16
C GLY A 17 -1.97 -6.68 11.82
N LYS A 18 -1.92 -6.56 13.15
CA LYS A 18 -0.68 -6.59 13.92
C LYS A 18 -0.14 -8.01 14.08
N TYR A 19 -1.02 -9.00 14.20
CA TYR A 19 -0.68 -10.41 14.36
C TYR A 19 -1.40 -11.25 13.32
N VAL A 20 -1.00 -12.53 13.21
CA VAL A 20 -1.70 -13.53 12.39
C VAL A 20 -2.45 -14.54 13.25
N ASP A 21 -3.65 -14.92 12.81
CA ASP A 21 -4.41 -16.02 13.37
C ASP A 21 -4.24 -17.28 12.52
N MET A 22 -3.20 -18.05 12.83
CA MET A 22 -2.84 -19.29 12.13
C MET A 22 -3.33 -20.54 12.88
N HIS A 23 -4.19 -20.43 13.90
CA HIS A 23 -4.65 -21.59 14.68
C HIS A 23 -5.32 -22.65 13.81
N GLY A 24 -6.19 -22.23 12.89
CA GLY A 24 -6.83 -23.17 11.95
C GLY A 24 -5.82 -23.93 11.08
N CYS A 25 -4.75 -23.26 10.64
CA CYS A 25 -3.68 -23.92 9.90
C CYS A 25 -2.84 -24.84 10.80
N HIS A 26 -2.58 -24.45 12.05
CA HIS A 26 -1.86 -25.27 13.02
C HIS A 26 -2.62 -26.55 13.37
N GLU A 27 -3.94 -26.48 13.56
CA GLU A 27 -4.77 -27.67 13.76
C GLU A 27 -4.70 -28.63 12.57
N MET A 28 -4.75 -28.09 11.34
CA MET A 28 -4.57 -28.90 10.13
C MET A 28 -3.18 -29.54 10.08
N TYR A 29 -2.13 -28.82 10.51
CA TYR A 29 -0.77 -29.34 10.58
C TYR A 29 -0.64 -30.48 11.60
N LEU A 30 -1.19 -30.33 12.81
CA LEU A 30 -1.19 -31.37 13.85
C LEU A 30 -1.91 -32.65 13.41
N ASN A 31 -2.89 -32.52 12.52
CA ASN A 31 -3.62 -33.66 11.94
C ASN A 31 -2.85 -34.41 10.84
N LEU A 32 -1.69 -33.89 10.39
CA LEU A 32 -0.85 -34.57 9.39
C LEU A 32 -0.14 -35.77 10.00
N LYS A 33 -0.48 -36.97 9.51
CA LYS A 33 0.16 -38.21 9.97
C LYS A 33 1.63 -38.25 9.57
N GLY A 34 2.52 -38.31 10.56
CA GLY A 34 3.97 -38.38 10.35
C GLY A 34 4.68 -37.03 10.28
N ALA A 35 3.96 -35.92 10.48
CA ALA A 35 4.59 -34.62 10.75
C ALA A 35 5.03 -34.52 12.21
N ASP A 36 6.05 -33.71 12.47
CA ASP A 36 6.52 -33.43 13.83
C ASP A 36 5.46 -32.65 14.61
N HIS A 37 5.28 -32.97 15.89
CA HIS A 37 4.35 -32.25 16.75
C HIS A 37 5.01 -30.95 17.25
N LEU A 38 4.58 -29.81 16.70
CA LEU A 38 5.04 -28.49 17.10
C LEU A 38 3.97 -27.80 17.96
N ASP A 39 4.38 -27.10 19.01
CA ASP A 39 3.50 -26.15 19.69
C ASP A 39 3.21 -24.94 18.77
N TYR A 40 2.27 -24.08 19.16
CA TYR A 40 1.80 -23.01 18.27
C TYR A 40 2.90 -21.98 17.95
N ALA A 41 3.74 -21.62 18.94
CA ALA A 41 4.83 -20.69 18.74
C ALA A 41 5.92 -21.24 17.81
N ALA A 42 6.39 -22.48 18.04
CA ALA A 42 7.36 -23.11 17.15
C ALA A 42 6.77 -23.40 15.76
N TYR A 43 5.47 -23.66 15.68
CA TYR A 43 4.76 -23.77 14.41
C TYR A 43 4.83 -22.46 13.62
N LEU A 44 4.47 -21.31 14.21
CA LEU A 44 4.51 -20.01 13.55
C LEU A 44 5.91 -19.70 12.99
N GLN A 45 6.97 -19.98 13.75
CA GLN A 45 8.35 -19.77 13.33
C GLN A 45 8.77 -20.63 12.13
N ARG A 46 8.18 -21.82 11.96
CA ARG A 46 8.60 -22.83 10.97
C ARG A 46 7.56 -23.14 9.91
N CYS A 47 6.38 -22.52 9.96
CA CYS A 47 5.23 -22.88 9.12
C CYS A 47 5.51 -22.70 7.62
N SER A 48 6.41 -21.79 7.25
CA SER A 48 6.86 -21.53 5.87
C SER A 48 8.00 -22.46 5.40
N GLU A 49 8.64 -23.21 6.30
CA GLU A 49 9.75 -24.14 6.04
C GLU A 49 9.25 -25.52 5.52
N LEU A 50 8.38 -25.51 4.51
CA LEU A 50 7.73 -26.72 4.00
C LEU A 50 8.69 -27.79 3.42
N ALA A 51 9.93 -27.40 3.12
CA ALA A 51 10.99 -28.29 2.69
C ALA A 51 11.44 -29.27 3.79
N ALA A 52 11.26 -28.91 5.07
CA ALA A 52 11.65 -29.74 6.21
C ALA A 52 10.70 -30.93 6.43
N ILE A 53 9.45 -30.84 5.94
CA ILE A 53 8.45 -31.89 6.10
C ILE A 53 8.83 -33.08 5.22
N ASP A 54 8.69 -34.31 5.72
CA ASP A 54 9.04 -35.49 4.94
C ASP A 54 8.18 -35.61 3.66
N LYS A 55 8.80 -36.06 2.56
CA LYS A 55 8.12 -36.18 1.26
C LYS A 55 6.93 -37.13 1.30
N SER A 56 6.94 -38.16 2.16
CA SER A 56 5.81 -39.08 2.30
C SER A 56 4.57 -38.38 2.85
N VAL A 57 4.74 -37.47 3.82
CA VAL A 57 3.68 -36.62 4.37
C VAL A 57 3.24 -35.59 3.33
N ALA A 58 4.21 -34.94 2.66
CA ALA A 58 3.94 -33.90 1.68
C ALA A 58 3.19 -34.42 0.43
N SER A 59 3.28 -35.73 0.15
CA SER A 59 2.56 -36.38 -0.94
C SER A 59 1.08 -36.67 -0.63
N THR A 60 0.62 -36.42 0.60
CA THR A 60 -0.77 -36.70 1.01
C THR A 60 -1.73 -35.59 0.59
N THR A 61 -3.01 -35.96 0.38
CA THR A 61 -4.07 -34.98 0.09
C THR A 61 -4.32 -34.03 1.26
N GLN A 62 -4.17 -34.50 2.51
CA GLN A 62 -4.32 -33.68 3.71
C GLN A 62 -3.29 -32.56 3.75
N TYR A 63 -2.03 -32.87 3.47
CA TYR A 63 -0.97 -31.87 3.35
C TYR A 63 -1.28 -30.84 2.28
N ARG A 64 -1.72 -31.28 1.10
CA ARG A 64 -2.11 -30.35 0.02
C ARG A 64 -3.24 -29.42 0.46
N SER A 65 -4.23 -29.91 1.21
CA SER A 65 -5.31 -29.09 1.76
C SER A 65 -4.78 -28.06 2.76
N TYR A 66 -3.87 -28.48 3.64
CA TYR A 66 -3.19 -27.62 4.61
C TYR A 66 -2.42 -26.47 3.95
N VAL A 67 -1.54 -26.77 2.98
CA VAL A 67 -0.74 -25.73 2.29
C VAL A 67 -1.62 -24.78 1.49
N ASN A 68 -2.72 -25.27 0.88
CA ASN A 68 -3.69 -24.41 0.21
C ASN A 68 -4.38 -23.46 1.19
N ALA A 69 -4.82 -23.95 2.37
CA ALA A 69 -5.45 -23.13 3.39
C ALA A 69 -4.49 -22.04 3.90
N MET A 70 -3.23 -22.40 4.16
CA MET A 70 -2.17 -21.45 4.51
C MET A 70 -1.96 -20.38 3.43
N CYS A 71 -1.81 -20.78 2.16
CA CYS A 71 -1.65 -19.82 1.07
C CYS A 71 -2.85 -18.88 0.96
N ALA A 72 -4.07 -19.42 1.06
CA ALA A 72 -5.30 -18.64 0.99
C ALA A 72 -5.34 -17.60 2.12
N TYR A 73 -5.02 -18.01 3.35
CA TYR A 73 -4.94 -17.12 4.50
C TYR A 73 -3.89 -16.02 4.31
N PHE A 74 -2.64 -16.37 3.93
CA PHE A 74 -1.59 -15.38 3.72
C PHE A 74 -1.92 -14.37 2.62
N ILE A 75 -2.51 -14.82 1.51
CA ILE A 75 -2.93 -13.94 0.41
C ILE A 75 -4.02 -12.98 0.89
N ASP A 76 -5.01 -13.49 1.62
CA ASP A 76 -6.12 -12.70 2.13
C ASP A 76 -5.65 -11.68 3.17
N TYR A 77 -4.78 -12.10 4.09
CA TYR A 77 -4.13 -11.24 5.08
C TYR A 77 -3.35 -10.10 4.43
N LEU A 78 -2.46 -10.40 3.46
CA LEU A 78 -1.67 -9.38 2.75
C LEU A 78 -2.55 -8.41 1.96
N LYS A 79 -3.66 -8.87 1.38
CA LYS A 79 -4.62 -7.98 0.70
C LYS A 79 -5.30 -7.01 1.67
N ARG A 80 -5.55 -7.43 2.91
CA ARG A 80 -6.13 -6.57 3.95
C ARG A 80 -5.10 -5.58 4.51
N THR A 81 -3.90 -6.05 4.85
CA THR A 81 -2.89 -5.23 5.54
C THR A 81 -2.05 -4.37 4.60
N GLN A 82 -1.84 -4.81 3.36
CA GLN A 82 -1.00 -4.13 2.38
C GLN A 82 -1.66 -4.04 0.99
N PRO A 83 -2.80 -3.34 0.86
CA PRO A 83 -3.58 -3.30 -0.38
C PRO A 83 -2.86 -2.64 -1.57
N LEU A 84 -1.82 -1.84 -1.30
CA LEU A 84 -1.01 -1.19 -2.33
C LEU A 84 0.14 -2.08 -2.85
N MET A 85 0.42 -3.20 -2.19
CA MET A 85 1.43 -4.15 -2.65
C MET A 85 0.95 -4.83 -3.94
N PRO A 86 1.77 -4.93 -5.00
CA PRO A 86 1.43 -5.61 -6.24
C PRO A 86 1.52 -7.15 -6.09
N LEU A 87 0.74 -7.72 -5.15
CA LEU A 87 0.81 -9.13 -4.76
C LEU A 87 0.59 -10.09 -5.94
N ALA A 88 -0.35 -9.77 -6.83
CA ALA A 88 -0.64 -10.58 -8.01
C ALA A 88 0.57 -10.67 -8.96
N GLU A 89 1.30 -9.57 -9.14
CA GLU A 89 2.49 -9.52 -9.99
C GLU A 89 3.65 -10.30 -9.36
N LEU A 90 3.84 -10.17 -8.05
CA LEU A 90 4.85 -10.91 -7.29
C LEU A 90 4.61 -12.43 -7.38
N LEU A 91 3.36 -12.87 -7.20
CA LEU A 91 3.00 -14.28 -7.31
C LEU A 91 3.15 -14.80 -8.76
N ALA A 92 2.75 -14.02 -9.76
CA ALA A 92 2.92 -14.39 -11.17
C ALA A 92 4.40 -14.53 -11.54
N LYS A 93 5.26 -13.62 -11.04
CA LYS A 93 6.71 -13.72 -11.19
C LYS A 93 7.26 -14.98 -10.53
N ALA A 94 6.83 -15.28 -9.30
CA ALA A 94 7.24 -16.50 -8.60
C ALA A 94 6.81 -17.78 -9.35
N GLU A 95 5.62 -17.81 -9.95
CA GLU A 95 5.16 -18.92 -10.80
C GLU A 95 6.03 -19.07 -12.06
N PHE A 96 6.40 -17.97 -12.70
CA PHE A 96 7.28 -17.98 -13.87
C PHE A 96 8.69 -18.50 -13.52
N ASP A 97 9.29 -17.97 -12.45
CA ASP A 97 10.60 -18.40 -11.97
C ASP A 97 10.59 -19.87 -11.50
N PHE A 98 9.48 -20.33 -10.91
CA PHE A 98 9.27 -21.74 -10.60
C PHE A 98 9.21 -22.60 -11.87
N ALA A 99 8.46 -22.18 -12.89
CA ALA A 99 8.33 -22.94 -14.12
C ALA A 99 9.69 -23.14 -14.79
N ALA A 100 10.51 -22.08 -14.85
CA ALA A 100 11.88 -22.16 -15.37
C ALA A 100 12.75 -23.17 -14.59
N ARG A 101 12.75 -23.09 -13.25
CA ARG A 101 13.50 -24.04 -12.38
C ARG A 101 12.98 -25.48 -12.48
N TRP A 102 11.66 -25.63 -12.64
CA TRP A 102 11.05 -26.93 -12.88
C TRP A 102 11.52 -27.50 -14.22
N ASP A 103 11.44 -26.75 -15.30
CA ASP A 103 11.85 -27.24 -16.62
C ASP A 103 13.37 -27.51 -16.69
N ALA A 104 14.17 -26.80 -15.89
CA ALA A 104 15.60 -27.03 -15.70
C ALA A 104 15.94 -28.26 -14.83
N GLY A 105 14.96 -28.86 -14.15
CA GLY A 105 15.18 -30.03 -13.29
C GLY A 105 15.79 -29.73 -11.92
N GLU A 106 15.76 -28.46 -11.48
CA GLU A 106 16.39 -28.03 -10.22
C GLU A 106 15.58 -28.47 -8.98
N ILE A 107 14.28 -28.75 -9.14
CA ILE A 107 13.36 -29.10 -8.05
C ILE A 107 13.38 -30.62 -7.81
N THR A 108 14.54 -31.08 -7.36
CA THR A 108 14.87 -32.51 -7.21
C THR A 108 13.94 -33.26 -6.26
N ARG A 109 13.44 -32.60 -5.20
CA ARG A 109 12.49 -33.19 -4.22
C ARG A 109 11.29 -33.83 -4.92
N TRP A 110 10.75 -33.21 -5.96
CA TRP A 110 9.50 -33.61 -6.61
C TRP A 110 9.68 -34.28 -7.97
N GLN A 111 10.82 -34.07 -8.63
CA GLN A 111 11.09 -34.53 -9.99
C GLN A 111 11.74 -35.93 -10.06
N GLY A 112 12.09 -36.50 -8.91
CA GLY A 112 12.67 -37.85 -8.81
C GLY A 112 14.08 -37.94 -9.39
N ALA A 113 14.79 -39.02 -9.08
CA ALA A 113 16.18 -39.21 -9.53
C ALA A 113 16.36 -39.32 -11.07
N SER A 114 15.27 -39.46 -11.83
CA SER A 114 15.29 -39.58 -13.29
C SER A 114 15.67 -38.27 -13.98
N ALA A 115 15.15 -37.12 -13.51
CA ALA A 115 15.42 -35.83 -14.15
C ALA A 115 16.86 -35.35 -13.89
N ALA A 116 17.42 -35.63 -12.71
CA ALA A 116 18.84 -35.38 -12.43
C ALA A 116 19.77 -36.30 -13.26
N ALA A 117 19.34 -37.53 -13.58
CA ALA A 117 20.04 -38.42 -14.48
C ALA A 117 19.92 -38.01 -15.96
N GLU A 118 18.79 -37.42 -16.37
CA GLU A 118 18.59 -36.82 -17.71
C GLU A 118 19.38 -35.52 -17.89
N ALA A 119 19.45 -34.66 -16.87
CA ALA A 119 20.31 -33.48 -16.87
C ALA A 119 21.80 -33.86 -16.83
N ALA A 120 22.18 -34.93 -16.12
CA ALA A 120 23.55 -35.44 -16.10
C ALA A 120 23.95 -36.19 -17.39
N THR A 121 23.00 -36.75 -18.14
CA THR A 121 23.27 -37.36 -19.47
C THR A 121 23.48 -36.33 -20.58
N ALA A 122 23.16 -35.06 -20.34
CA ALA A 122 23.54 -33.96 -21.22
C ALA A 122 25.04 -33.59 -21.12
N VAL A 123 25.79 -34.15 -20.16
CA VAL A 123 27.24 -34.02 -20.11
C VAL A 123 27.86 -35.01 -21.09
N GLU A 124 28.07 -34.58 -22.34
CA GLU A 124 28.93 -35.29 -23.29
C GLU A 124 30.37 -35.27 -22.78
N VAL A 125 30.76 -36.30 -22.03
CA VAL A 125 32.17 -36.51 -21.65
C VAL A 125 32.90 -37.14 -22.83
N ASP A 126 33.88 -36.40 -23.38
CA ASP A 126 34.82 -36.93 -24.37
C ASP A 126 35.78 -37.93 -23.70
N ILE A 127 35.61 -39.21 -24.03
CA ILE A 127 36.40 -40.31 -23.45
C ILE A 127 37.84 -40.30 -23.98
N GLU A 128 38.08 -39.75 -25.16
CA GLU A 128 39.41 -39.75 -25.79
C GLU A 128 40.36 -38.75 -25.12
N ALA A 129 39.83 -37.68 -24.54
CA ALA A 129 40.59 -36.64 -23.86
C ALA A 129 41.18 -37.05 -22.50
N ALA A 130 40.61 -38.06 -21.83
CA ALA A 130 41.01 -38.45 -20.47
C ALA A 130 42.32 -39.26 -20.45
N GLY A 131 43.32 -38.84 -19.67
CA GLY A 131 44.65 -39.47 -19.60
C GLY A 131 44.70 -40.73 -18.72
N SER A 132 43.76 -40.87 -17.79
CA SER A 132 43.72 -41.95 -16.81
C SER A 132 42.28 -42.28 -16.36
N ALA A 133 42.08 -43.45 -15.77
CA ALA A 133 40.79 -43.82 -15.19
C ALA A 133 40.42 -42.97 -13.95
N GLU A 134 41.41 -42.38 -13.27
CA GLU A 134 41.21 -41.57 -12.06
C GLU A 134 40.52 -40.24 -12.37
N GLU A 135 40.68 -39.69 -13.58
CA GLU A 135 39.99 -38.46 -14.01
C GLU A 135 38.47 -38.66 -14.08
N PHE A 136 38.01 -39.88 -14.34
CA PHE A 136 36.59 -40.21 -14.34
C PHE A 136 36.02 -40.44 -12.93
N GLU A 137 36.86 -40.63 -11.91
CA GLU A 137 36.42 -40.75 -10.52
C GLU A 137 35.78 -39.44 -10.01
N ALA A 138 36.28 -38.29 -10.49
CA ALA A 138 35.78 -36.96 -10.16
C ALA A 138 34.34 -36.70 -10.64
N LEU A 139 33.86 -37.46 -11.63
CA LEU A 139 32.48 -37.36 -12.13
C LEU A 139 31.45 -37.91 -11.12
N GLY A 140 31.88 -38.73 -10.15
CA GLY A 140 31.01 -39.30 -9.13
C GLY A 140 30.18 -40.51 -9.58
N LEU A 141 29.57 -41.20 -8.60
CA LEU A 141 28.93 -42.51 -8.80
C LEU A 141 27.72 -42.49 -9.74
N GLU A 142 26.88 -41.47 -9.67
CA GLU A 142 25.64 -41.39 -10.45
C GLU A 142 25.90 -41.00 -11.91
N THR A 143 26.80 -40.06 -12.16
CA THR A 143 27.21 -39.66 -13.51
C THR A 143 27.88 -40.82 -14.25
N LEU A 144 28.78 -41.55 -13.58
CA LEU A 144 29.40 -42.77 -14.13
C LEU A 144 28.37 -43.86 -14.43
N LYS A 145 27.35 -44.03 -13.57
CA LYS A 145 26.26 -44.98 -13.82
C LYS A 145 25.47 -44.60 -15.06
N GLY A 146 25.13 -43.32 -15.24
CA GLY A 146 24.46 -42.80 -16.43
C GLY A 146 25.26 -43.08 -17.71
N LEU A 147 26.53 -42.68 -17.73
CA LEU A 147 27.42 -42.84 -18.88
C LEU A 147 27.66 -44.32 -19.26
N LEU A 148 27.82 -45.20 -18.27
CA LEU A 148 27.96 -46.64 -18.51
C LEU A 148 26.68 -47.26 -19.06
N THR A 149 25.52 -46.87 -18.52
CA THR A 149 24.21 -47.37 -18.97
C THR A 149 23.93 -46.92 -20.40
N GLN A 150 24.18 -45.65 -20.72
CA GLN A 150 24.04 -45.08 -22.08
C GLN A 150 24.92 -45.82 -23.11
N ARG A 151 26.12 -46.27 -22.69
CA ARG A 151 27.07 -47.00 -23.55
C ARG A 151 26.95 -48.52 -23.47
N GLY A 152 25.90 -49.05 -22.82
CA GLY A 152 25.61 -50.49 -22.78
C GLY A 152 26.57 -51.32 -21.92
N LEU A 153 27.14 -50.74 -20.86
CA LEU A 153 28.04 -51.41 -19.92
C LEU A 153 27.39 -51.58 -18.55
N LYS A 154 27.81 -52.63 -17.84
CA LYS A 154 27.34 -52.90 -16.48
C LYS A 154 27.82 -51.85 -15.48
N CYS A 155 26.90 -51.37 -14.65
CA CYS A 155 27.13 -50.32 -13.66
C CYS A 155 27.44 -50.83 -12.22
N GLY A 156 27.55 -52.14 -11.98
CA GLY A 156 27.81 -52.69 -10.63
C GLY A 156 29.25 -52.52 -10.14
N GLY A 157 29.50 -52.37 -8.84
CA GLY A 157 30.86 -52.25 -8.27
C GLY A 157 31.20 -50.86 -7.71
N SER A 158 32.45 -50.67 -7.27
CA SER A 158 32.94 -49.43 -6.66
C SER A 158 33.10 -48.30 -7.68
N LEU A 159 33.27 -47.06 -7.19
CA LEU A 159 33.50 -45.88 -8.02
C LEU A 159 34.72 -46.08 -8.96
N LYS A 160 35.81 -46.67 -8.44
CA LYS A 160 37.01 -47.02 -9.23
C LYS A 160 36.72 -48.04 -10.32
N ASP A 161 35.90 -49.06 -10.02
CA ASP A 161 35.53 -50.08 -10.99
C ASP A 161 34.67 -49.51 -12.13
N ARG A 162 33.81 -48.54 -11.83
CA ARG A 162 32.98 -47.85 -12.83
C ARG A 162 33.82 -46.95 -13.71
N ALA A 163 34.72 -46.17 -13.13
CA ALA A 163 35.66 -45.31 -13.83
C ALA A 163 36.59 -46.11 -14.76
N ALA A 164 37.14 -47.22 -14.27
CA ALA A 164 37.97 -48.13 -15.07
C ALA A 164 37.19 -48.74 -16.26
N ARG A 165 35.91 -49.11 -16.07
CA ARG A 165 35.08 -49.64 -17.17
C ARG A 165 34.75 -48.59 -18.22
N LEU A 166 34.53 -47.35 -17.82
CA LEU A 166 34.31 -46.25 -18.76
C LEU A 166 35.59 -45.98 -19.57
N TYR A 167 36.76 -46.00 -18.91
CA TYR A 167 38.06 -45.86 -19.56
C TYR A 167 38.38 -47.01 -20.55
N MET A 168 37.84 -48.22 -20.36
CA MET A 168 38.05 -49.33 -21.31
C MET A 168 37.50 -49.06 -22.71
N LEU A 169 36.55 -48.11 -22.87
CA LEU A 169 36.06 -47.69 -24.17
C LEU A 169 36.97 -46.71 -24.90
N LYS A 170 38.02 -46.20 -24.25
CA LYS A 170 38.98 -45.32 -24.90
C LYS A 170 39.66 -46.05 -26.07
N GLY A 171 39.45 -45.56 -27.29
CA GLY A 171 39.96 -46.12 -28.54
C GLY A 171 39.39 -47.48 -28.92
N LYS A 172 38.30 -47.96 -28.28
CA LYS A 172 37.73 -49.29 -28.50
C LYS A 172 36.23 -49.24 -28.69
N THR A 173 35.73 -50.04 -29.63
CA THR A 173 34.28 -50.17 -29.83
C THR A 173 33.68 -51.12 -28.78
N LEU A 174 32.37 -51.03 -28.56
CA LEU A 174 31.67 -51.92 -27.62
C LEU A 174 31.88 -53.41 -27.95
N ALA A 175 32.18 -53.76 -29.21
CA ALA A 175 32.49 -55.11 -29.66
C ALA A 175 33.79 -55.67 -29.04
N ASP A 176 34.78 -54.82 -28.81
CA ASP A 176 36.12 -55.17 -28.32
C ASP A 176 36.18 -55.29 -26.78
N ILE A 177 35.09 -54.93 -26.09
CA ILE A 177 34.96 -55.01 -24.63
C ILE A 177 34.59 -56.44 -24.20
N PRO A 178 35.24 -56.99 -23.16
CA PRO A 178 34.89 -58.31 -22.63
C PRO A 178 33.41 -58.44 -22.27
N LYS A 179 32.77 -59.55 -22.70
CA LYS A 179 31.34 -59.85 -22.45
C LYS A 179 30.92 -59.73 -20.99
N LYS A 180 31.85 -59.93 -20.03
CA LYS A 180 31.59 -59.77 -18.59
C LYS A 180 31.19 -58.34 -18.20
N HIS A 181 31.67 -57.32 -18.92
CA HIS A 181 31.42 -55.90 -18.64
C HIS A 181 30.31 -55.28 -19.50
N ARG A 182 29.87 -55.97 -20.56
CA ARG A 182 28.75 -55.54 -21.42
C ARG A 182 27.43 -55.90 -20.74
N ASP A 183 26.45 -55.02 -20.82
CA ASP A 183 25.12 -55.33 -20.33
C ASP A 183 24.39 -56.24 -21.31
N MET A 184 23.67 -57.26 -20.81
CA MET A 184 23.03 -58.29 -21.67
C MET A 184 21.60 -57.89 -22.11
N VAL A 185 21.19 -56.65 -21.83
CA VAL A 185 19.90 -56.12 -22.28
C VAL A 185 20.00 -55.82 -23.78
N LYS A 186 19.21 -56.56 -24.55
CA LYS A 186 19.10 -56.59 -26.02
C LYS A 186 19.37 -55.24 -26.72
N VAL A 187 20.34 -55.22 -27.62
CA VAL A 187 20.40 -54.28 -28.74
C VAL A 187 19.35 -54.73 -29.75
N SER A 188 18.23 -54.03 -29.84
CA SER A 188 17.35 -54.11 -31.02
C SER A 188 17.92 -53.18 -32.09
N GLU A 189 18.44 -53.78 -33.16
CA GLU A 189 18.87 -53.09 -34.38
C GLU A 189 17.73 -52.25 -34.97
N ALA A 190 18.05 -50.99 -35.30
CA ALA A 190 17.27 -50.16 -36.18
C ALA A 190 17.97 -50.13 -37.56
N ALA A 191 17.33 -50.67 -38.60
CA ALA A 191 17.10 -49.98 -39.88
C ALA A 191 16.54 -50.92 -40.99
N ALA A 192 15.40 -50.49 -41.57
CA ALA A 192 14.86 -50.73 -42.93
C ALA A 192 14.32 -52.17 -43.24
N VAL A 193 13.15 -52.43 -43.88
CA VAL A 193 12.43 -51.79 -45.00
C VAL A 193 10.93 -52.23 -44.99
N ASP A 194 10.04 -51.31 -45.37
CA ASP A 194 8.67 -51.35 -45.98
C ASP A 194 7.59 -52.45 -45.78
N ALA A 195 6.36 -51.91 -45.69
CA ALA A 195 5.08 -52.30 -46.29
C ALA A 195 4.19 -53.44 -45.73
N ALA A 196 2.95 -53.02 -45.41
CA ALA A 196 1.64 -53.63 -45.73
C ALA A 196 0.76 -54.15 -44.56
N ASN A 197 -0.30 -53.36 -44.29
CA ASN A 197 -1.69 -53.69 -43.92
C ASN A 197 -2.01 -54.83 -42.93
N GLY A 198 -2.76 -54.47 -41.87
CA GLY A 198 -3.52 -55.42 -41.05
C GLY A 198 -4.16 -54.77 -39.83
N ASP A 199 -5.49 -54.67 -39.88
CA ASP A 199 -6.45 -54.06 -38.97
C ASP A 199 -6.44 -54.53 -37.49
N ALA A 200 -7.18 -53.76 -36.68
CA ALA A 200 -7.89 -54.12 -35.44
C ALA A 200 -7.17 -54.12 -34.06
N ASN A 201 -7.41 -53.03 -33.34
CA ASN A 201 -8.06 -52.94 -32.02
C ASN A 201 -7.37 -53.54 -30.76
N GLY A 202 -7.04 -52.69 -29.78
CA GLY A 202 -6.71 -53.13 -28.42
C GLY A 202 -6.03 -52.11 -27.50
N SER A 203 -6.83 -51.34 -26.75
CA SER A 203 -6.56 -50.80 -25.40
C SER A 203 -5.25 -50.04 -25.14
N GLY A 204 -5.31 -48.71 -25.29
CA GLY A 204 -4.34 -47.78 -24.69
C GLY A 204 -4.77 -47.37 -23.28
N GLU A 205 -4.22 -48.03 -22.25
CA GLU A 205 -4.47 -47.66 -20.83
C GLU A 205 -3.19 -47.55 -19.97
N ALA A 206 -1.99 -47.66 -20.56
CA ALA A 206 -0.73 -47.62 -19.79
C ALA A 206 0.01 -46.27 -19.84
N ALA A 207 -0.33 -45.34 -20.75
CA ALA A 207 0.41 -44.08 -20.94
C ALA A 207 -0.15 -42.88 -20.12
N ALA A 208 -1.37 -42.98 -19.58
CA ALA A 208 -2.02 -41.86 -18.86
C ALA A 208 -1.59 -41.73 -17.38
N ALA A 209 -1.09 -42.82 -16.76
CA ALA A 209 -0.78 -42.84 -15.32
C ALA A 209 0.50 -42.07 -14.95
N GLY A 210 1.47 -41.96 -15.86
CA GLY A 210 2.75 -41.25 -15.63
C GLY A 210 2.62 -39.72 -15.70
N ALA A 211 1.86 -39.20 -16.66
CA ALA A 211 1.65 -37.76 -16.83
C ALA A 211 0.79 -37.15 -15.71
N GLY A 212 -0.21 -37.89 -15.21
CA GLY A 212 -1.07 -37.43 -14.10
C GLY A 212 -0.34 -37.29 -12.76
N ARG A 213 0.64 -38.16 -12.48
CA ARG A 213 1.43 -38.13 -11.24
C ARG A 213 2.52 -37.06 -11.27
N GLY A 214 3.13 -36.82 -12.43
CA GLY A 214 4.03 -35.68 -12.65
C GLY A 214 3.33 -34.33 -12.50
N GLY A 215 2.10 -34.20 -13.01
CA GLY A 215 1.26 -33.02 -12.84
C GLY A 215 0.83 -32.78 -11.38
N ALA A 216 0.48 -33.85 -10.64
CA ALA A 216 0.15 -33.75 -9.22
C ALA A 216 1.36 -33.29 -8.38
N ASN A 217 2.54 -33.86 -8.60
CA ASN A 217 3.77 -33.47 -7.91
C ASN A 217 4.19 -32.03 -8.24
N ARG A 218 4.08 -31.62 -9.50
CA ARG A 218 4.32 -30.24 -9.93
C ARG A 218 3.39 -29.27 -9.22
N GLY A 219 2.11 -29.65 -9.09
CA GLY A 219 1.11 -28.86 -8.39
C GLY A 219 1.45 -28.67 -6.91
N VAL A 220 1.89 -29.71 -6.21
CA VAL A 220 2.31 -29.60 -4.81
C VAL A 220 3.59 -28.77 -4.68
N ALA A 221 4.58 -29.00 -5.52
CA ALA A 221 5.83 -28.24 -5.53
C ALA A 221 5.60 -26.73 -5.75
N LEU A 222 4.68 -26.37 -6.66
CA LEU A 222 4.32 -24.97 -6.90
C LEU A 222 3.60 -24.36 -5.69
N LEU A 223 2.73 -25.12 -5.03
CA LEU A 223 2.07 -24.66 -3.80
C LEU A 223 3.07 -24.42 -2.68
N GLU A 224 4.07 -25.29 -2.51
CA GLU A 224 5.14 -25.09 -1.54
C GLU A 224 5.94 -23.82 -1.84
N GLU A 225 6.34 -23.60 -3.09
CA GLU A 225 7.06 -22.38 -3.49
C GLU A 225 6.23 -21.12 -3.18
N LYS A 226 4.93 -21.11 -3.51
CA LYS A 226 4.05 -19.99 -3.20
C LYS A 226 3.94 -19.74 -1.70
N ALA A 227 3.75 -20.80 -0.91
CA ALA A 227 3.65 -20.69 0.54
C ALA A 227 4.94 -20.14 1.15
N THR A 228 6.11 -20.59 0.68
CA THR A 228 7.41 -20.08 1.13
C THR A 228 7.56 -18.59 0.76
N ARG A 229 7.22 -18.17 -0.46
CA ARG A 229 7.27 -16.75 -0.85
C ARG A 229 6.32 -15.86 -0.04
N LEU A 230 5.10 -16.34 0.21
CA LEU A 230 4.14 -15.63 1.06
C LEU A 230 4.63 -15.56 2.52
N GLY A 231 5.24 -16.63 3.02
CA GLY A 231 5.85 -16.68 4.34
C GLY A 231 7.05 -15.73 4.48
N GLU A 232 7.88 -15.59 3.44
CA GLU A 232 8.96 -14.59 3.39
C GLU A 232 8.43 -13.16 3.53
N LEU A 233 7.31 -12.83 2.87
CA LEU A 233 6.67 -11.52 2.98
C LEU A 233 6.06 -11.26 4.36
N LEU A 234 5.67 -12.32 5.07
CA LEU A 234 5.03 -12.25 6.40
C LEU A 234 5.98 -12.63 7.53
N ALA A 235 7.28 -12.78 7.27
CA ALA A 235 8.25 -13.32 8.23
C ALA A 235 8.27 -12.49 9.54
N GLU A 236 8.29 -11.17 9.42
CA GLU A 236 8.28 -10.25 10.57
C GLU A 236 7.01 -10.44 11.42
N VAL A 237 5.83 -10.46 10.78
CA VAL A 237 4.55 -10.60 11.48
C VAL A 237 4.41 -11.99 12.12
N LEU A 238 4.91 -13.03 11.46
CA LEU A 238 4.93 -14.39 12.00
C LEU A 238 5.83 -14.48 13.25
N GLU A 239 7.01 -13.88 13.21
CA GLU A 239 7.93 -13.83 14.34
C GLU A 239 7.36 -12.99 15.51
N GLU A 240 6.77 -11.84 15.21
CA GLU A 240 6.10 -11.02 16.22
C GLU A 240 4.93 -11.74 16.88
N THR A 241 4.13 -12.47 16.10
CA THR A 241 3.03 -13.29 16.62
C THR A 241 3.56 -14.42 17.50
N ALA A 242 4.62 -15.11 17.07
CA ALA A 242 5.24 -16.17 17.88
C ALA A 242 5.76 -15.63 19.22
N ASN A 243 6.47 -14.50 19.20
CA ASN A 243 6.96 -13.83 20.40
C ASN A 243 5.83 -13.38 21.32
N MET A 244 4.71 -12.91 20.77
CA MET A 244 3.50 -12.56 21.52
C MET A 244 2.89 -13.79 22.21
N VAL A 245 2.79 -14.92 21.50
CA VAL A 245 2.28 -16.18 22.03
C VAL A 245 3.17 -16.68 23.17
N GLU A 246 4.50 -16.70 23.00
CA GLU A 246 5.44 -17.11 24.05
C GLU A 246 5.31 -16.23 25.30
N LYS A 247 5.23 -14.90 25.11
CA LYS A 247 4.96 -13.96 26.20
C LYS A 247 3.64 -14.28 26.89
N LYS A 248 2.56 -14.52 26.13
CA LYS A 248 1.24 -14.87 26.66
C LYS A 248 1.26 -16.17 27.46
N GLN A 249 2.01 -17.18 27.02
CA GLN A 249 2.18 -18.45 27.73
C GLN A 249 3.01 -18.33 29.01
N SER A 250 3.96 -17.39 29.07
CA SER A 250 4.80 -17.16 30.25
C SER A 250 4.10 -16.38 31.38
N ARG A 251 2.95 -15.75 31.09
CA ARG A 251 2.23 -14.88 32.03
C ARG A 251 1.41 -15.67 33.03
N THR A 252 1.33 -15.13 34.24
CA THR A 252 0.39 -15.59 35.26
C THR A 252 -1.04 -15.12 34.94
N TYR A 253 -2.04 -15.80 35.50
CA TYR A 253 -3.45 -15.45 35.31
C TYR A 253 -3.76 -13.99 35.70
N GLU A 254 -3.19 -13.52 36.82
CA GLU A 254 -3.36 -12.13 37.30
C GLU A 254 -2.74 -11.11 36.32
N GLU A 255 -1.61 -11.43 35.70
CA GLU A 255 -1.00 -10.57 34.68
C GLU A 255 -1.81 -10.54 33.38
N LEU A 256 -2.46 -11.65 33.02
CA LEU A 256 -3.32 -11.74 31.85
C LEU A 256 -4.63 -10.95 32.03
N GLU A 257 -5.27 -11.06 33.19
CA GLU A 257 -6.44 -10.25 33.55
C GLU A 257 -6.09 -8.75 33.57
N ARG A 258 -4.94 -8.38 34.13
CA ARG A 258 -4.49 -6.98 34.15
C ARG A 258 -4.24 -6.43 32.74
N ASP A 259 -3.66 -7.23 31.84
CA ASP A 259 -3.43 -6.79 30.46
C ASP A 259 -4.75 -6.68 29.67
N LEU A 260 -5.73 -7.57 29.91
CA LEU A 260 -7.09 -7.44 29.34
C LEU A 260 -7.79 -6.18 29.86
N GLN A 261 -7.70 -5.90 31.17
CA GLN A 261 -8.24 -4.68 31.76
C GLN A 261 -7.59 -3.43 31.18
N LEU A 262 -6.26 -3.43 31.03
CA LEU A 262 -5.55 -2.31 30.40
C LEU A 262 -5.95 -2.15 28.93
N GLN A 263 -6.20 -3.24 28.22
CA GLN A 263 -6.65 -3.20 26.82
C GLN A 263 -8.09 -2.67 26.72
N GLU A 264 -9.00 -3.09 27.61
CA GLU A 264 -10.35 -2.53 27.74
C GLU A 264 -10.31 -1.04 28.13
N GLU A 265 -9.44 -0.64 29.06
CA GLU A 265 -9.23 0.76 29.44
C GLU A 265 -8.71 1.59 28.26
N ASN A 266 -7.75 1.06 27.50
CA ASN A 266 -7.23 1.72 26.30
C ASN A 266 -8.30 1.85 25.21
N ASP A 267 -9.09 0.79 24.97
CA ASP A 267 -10.16 0.81 23.98
C ASP A 267 -11.25 1.81 24.40
N MET A 268 -11.58 1.89 25.69
CA MET A 268 -12.45 2.94 26.24
C MET A 268 -11.84 4.34 26.15
N GLU A 269 -10.53 4.50 26.34
CA GLU A 269 -9.83 5.78 26.19
C GLU A 269 -9.82 6.25 24.72
N VAL A 270 -9.70 5.33 23.77
CA VAL A 270 -9.80 5.62 22.32
C VAL A 270 -11.25 5.96 21.93
N GLU A 271 -12.26 5.26 22.46
CA GLU A 271 -13.67 5.62 22.26
C GLU A 271 -14.02 6.99 22.86
N LEU A 272 -13.42 7.36 23.99
CA LEU A 272 -13.55 8.69 24.58
C LEU A 272 -12.83 9.75 23.74
N ASP A 273 -11.70 9.45 23.09
CA ASP A 273 -10.97 10.41 22.24
C ASP A 273 -11.77 10.83 20.99
N ASP A 274 -12.61 9.95 20.44
CA ASP A 274 -13.52 10.30 19.34
C ASP A 274 -14.67 11.24 19.75
N GLU A 275 -15.10 11.23 21.02
CA GLU A 275 -16.05 12.20 21.58
C GLU A 275 -15.35 13.47 22.12
N GLU A 276 -14.09 13.38 22.57
CA GLU A 276 -13.32 14.46 23.19
C GLU A 276 -12.43 15.26 22.20
N ALA A 277 -12.29 14.80 20.94
CA ALA A 277 -11.61 15.51 19.86
C ALA A 277 -12.21 16.88 19.51
N ALA A 278 -13.41 17.20 20.00
CA ALA A 278 -14.02 18.52 19.88
C ALA A 278 -13.39 19.57 20.82
N ASP A 279 -12.74 19.15 21.91
CA ASP A 279 -12.25 20.04 22.99
C ASP A 279 -10.72 20.11 23.11
N LYS A 280 -9.97 19.35 22.29
CA LYS A 280 -8.51 19.47 22.23
C LYS A 280 -8.08 20.81 21.59
N PRO A 281 -7.18 21.60 22.21
CA PRO A 281 -6.68 22.85 21.62
C PRO A 281 -6.03 22.58 20.26
N ILE A 282 -6.68 23.03 19.19
CA ILE A 282 -6.21 22.88 17.81
C ILE A 282 -4.82 23.50 17.69
N TYR A 283 -3.81 22.67 17.38
CA TYR A 283 -2.42 23.09 17.23
C TYR A 283 -2.27 24.11 16.09
N ASN A 284 -2.28 25.39 16.45
CA ASN A 284 -2.18 26.54 15.53
C ASN A 284 -0.94 27.39 15.85
N PRO A 285 0.27 26.86 15.62
CA PRO A 285 1.53 27.52 16.00
C PRO A 285 1.78 28.85 15.28
N LEU A 286 1.09 29.08 14.15
CA LEU A 286 1.17 30.32 13.37
C LEU A 286 0.01 31.28 13.66
N ASN A 287 -0.88 30.95 14.61
CA ASN A 287 -2.08 31.72 14.95
C ASN A 287 -2.88 32.15 13.71
N LEU A 288 -2.97 31.27 12.70
CA LEU A 288 -3.70 31.54 11.48
C LEU A 288 -5.21 31.56 11.78
N PRO A 289 -6.00 32.43 11.12
CA PRO A 289 -7.44 32.44 11.28
C PRO A 289 -8.03 31.05 10.99
N LEU A 290 -8.99 30.62 11.80
CA LEU A 290 -9.66 29.34 11.62
C LEU A 290 -10.65 29.41 10.46
N GLY A 291 -10.69 28.35 9.67
CA GLY A 291 -11.65 28.21 8.58
C GLY A 291 -13.06 27.90 9.09
N TRP A 292 -14.00 27.75 8.16
CA TRP A 292 -15.35 27.26 8.46
C TRP A 292 -15.36 25.80 8.97
N ASP A 293 -14.26 25.08 8.78
CA ASP A 293 -13.99 23.71 9.25
C ASP A 293 -13.35 23.69 10.67
N GLY A 294 -13.23 24.84 11.34
CA GLY A 294 -12.60 24.96 12.66
C GLY A 294 -11.07 24.77 12.68
N LYS A 295 -10.47 24.25 11.60
CA LYS A 295 -9.01 24.06 11.44
C LYS A 295 -8.31 25.33 10.95
N PRO A 296 -7.00 25.54 11.26
CA PRO A 296 -6.25 26.70 10.79
C PRO A 296 -6.21 26.72 9.26
N ILE A 297 -6.52 27.87 8.66
CA ILE A 297 -6.53 28.00 7.20
C ILE A 297 -5.10 27.75 6.66
N PRO A 298 -4.92 26.98 5.58
CA PRO A 298 -3.61 26.76 4.99
C PRO A 298 -2.87 28.06 4.70
N TYR A 299 -1.57 28.11 4.99
CA TYR A 299 -0.76 29.33 4.91
C TYR A 299 -0.74 29.99 3.51
N TRP A 300 -0.80 29.19 2.44
CA TRP A 300 -0.89 29.70 1.08
C TRP A 300 -2.23 30.40 0.80
N LEU A 301 -3.32 29.90 1.39
CA LEU A 301 -4.66 30.47 1.26
C LEU A 301 -4.78 31.76 2.07
N TYR A 302 -4.15 31.80 3.24
CA TYR A 302 -3.95 33.00 4.06
C TYR A 302 -3.22 34.11 3.28
N LYS A 303 -2.14 33.76 2.57
CA LYS A 303 -1.43 34.69 1.67
C LYS A 303 -2.22 35.08 0.43
N LEU A 304 -2.90 34.13 -0.21
CA LEU A 304 -3.65 34.36 -1.45
C LEU A 304 -4.81 35.34 -1.23
N HIS A 305 -5.53 35.21 -0.13
CA HIS A 305 -6.63 36.11 0.23
C HIS A 305 -6.16 37.38 0.94
N GLY A 306 -4.85 37.58 1.11
CA GLY A 306 -4.28 38.78 1.71
C GLY A 306 -4.60 38.97 3.19
N LEU A 307 -4.96 37.90 3.93
CA LEU A 307 -5.23 37.98 5.37
C LEU A 307 -3.97 38.30 6.19
N ASN A 308 -2.79 38.26 5.57
CA ASN A 308 -1.51 38.67 6.15
C ASN A 308 -1.22 40.17 6.04
N ILE A 309 -2.10 40.94 5.41
CA ILE A 309 -1.93 42.39 5.21
C ILE A 309 -2.75 43.11 6.29
N GLU A 310 -2.07 43.86 7.13
CA GLU A 310 -2.67 44.68 8.18
C GLU A 310 -3.14 46.02 7.60
N TYR A 311 -4.42 46.36 7.83
CA TYR A 311 -5.00 47.66 7.52
C TYR A 311 -5.46 48.34 8.80
N LYS A 312 -5.00 49.57 9.06
CA LYS A 312 -5.36 50.34 10.26
C LYS A 312 -6.39 51.41 9.93
N CYS A 313 -7.38 51.59 10.81
CA CYS A 313 -8.37 52.65 10.70
C CYS A 313 -8.33 53.57 11.93
N GLU A 314 -7.99 54.84 11.73
CA GLU A 314 -7.86 55.83 12.81
C GLU A 314 -9.22 56.19 13.41
N ILE A 315 -10.25 56.33 12.56
CA ILE A 315 -11.65 56.58 12.97
C ILE A 315 -12.18 55.48 13.92
N CYS A 316 -11.67 54.25 13.79
CA CYS A 316 -12.00 53.11 14.65
C CYS A 316 -11.10 52.98 15.89
N GLY A 317 -10.29 53.99 16.22
CA GLY A 317 -9.33 53.97 17.33
C GLY A 317 -8.05 53.21 17.01
N ASN A 318 -7.53 53.35 15.78
CA ASN A 318 -6.36 52.61 15.27
C ASN A 318 -6.51 51.09 15.33
N TYR A 319 -7.74 50.59 15.18
CA TYR A 319 -8.00 49.15 15.13
C TYR A 319 -7.43 48.55 13.85
N SER A 320 -6.78 47.40 13.99
CA SER A 320 -6.15 46.64 12.90
C SER A 320 -7.11 45.61 12.33
N TYR A 321 -7.37 45.71 11.03
CA TYR A 321 -8.14 44.75 10.23
C TYR A 321 -7.20 43.91 9.38
N TRP A 322 -7.41 42.60 9.36
CA TRP A 322 -6.58 41.66 8.62
C TRP A 322 -7.22 41.30 7.28
N GLY A 323 -6.62 41.81 6.22
CA GLY A 323 -6.98 41.56 4.83
C GLY A 323 -8.06 42.48 4.24
N PRO A 324 -8.09 42.59 2.89
CA PRO A 324 -8.88 43.59 2.20
C PRO A 324 -10.39 43.45 2.43
N ARG A 325 -10.92 42.21 2.45
CA ARG A 325 -12.37 41.97 2.63
C ARG A 325 -12.87 42.36 4.02
N ALA A 326 -12.09 42.04 5.06
CA ALA A 326 -12.45 42.42 6.43
C ALA A 326 -12.42 43.95 6.58
N PHE A 327 -11.42 44.59 5.97
CA PHE A 327 -11.33 46.02 5.91
C PHE A 327 -12.47 46.65 5.09
N GLU A 328 -12.84 46.19 3.91
CA GLU A 328 -13.98 46.80 3.18
C GLU A 328 -15.31 46.68 3.94
N ARG A 329 -15.53 45.55 4.63
CA ARG A 329 -16.74 45.35 5.44
C ARG A 329 -16.80 46.29 6.64
N HIS A 330 -15.65 46.67 7.22
CA HIS A 330 -15.62 47.46 8.45
C HIS A 330 -16.31 48.82 8.34
N PHE A 331 -16.36 49.42 7.15
CA PHE A 331 -17.04 50.71 6.92
C PHE A 331 -18.55 50.65 7.21
N GLN A 332 -19.16 49.48 7.07
CA GLN A 332 -20.58 49.24 7.38
C GLN A 332 -20.79 48.70 8.80
N GLU A 333 -19.72 48.32 9.48
CA GLU A 333 -19.80 47.78 10.84
C GLU A 333 -20.07 48.91 11.86
N TRP A 334 -20.71 48.52 12.97
CA TRP A 334 -21.15 49.46 14.00
C TRP A 334 -20.01 50.32 14.56
N ARG A 335 -18.79 49.75 14.71
CA ARG A 335 -17.63 50.48 15.26
C ARG A 335 -17.26 51.70 14.41
N HIS A 336 -17.20 51.53 13.09
CA HIS A 336 -16.88 52.62 12.18
C HIS A 336 -18.03 53.63 12.11
N ALA A 337 -19.27 53.16 12.05
CA ALA A 337 -20.45 54.01 12.08
C ALA A 337 -20.53 54.86 13.36
N HIS A 338 -20.15 54.29 14.50
CA HIS A 338 -20.06 55.00 15.77
C HIS A 338 -18.90 56.01 15.76
N GLY A 339 -17.73 55.65 15.24
CA GLY A 339 -16.61 56.58 15.06
C GLY A 339 -17.02 57.81 14.26
N MET A 340 -17.66 57.59 13.10
CA MET A 340 -18.21 58.66 12.26
C MET A 340 -19.25 59.51 13.00
N ARG A 341 -20.14 58.88 13.79
CA ARG A 341 -21.12 59.59 14.62
C ARG A 341 -20.46 60.47 15.69
N CYS A 342 -19.38 60.02 16.32
CA CYS A 342 -18.62 60.82 17.28
C CYS A 342 -17.93 62.03 16.65
N LEU A 343 -17.53 61.92 15.38
CA LEU A 343 -17.00 63.04 14.59
C LEU A 343 -18.10 63.99 14.09
N GLY A 344 -19.38 63.63 14.25
CA GLY A 344 -20.51 64.40 13.72
C GLY A 344 -20.65 64.31 12.20
N ILE A 345 -20.08 63.28 11.56
CA ILE A 345 -20.11 63.06 10.12
C ILE A 345 -21.08 61.90 9.81
N PRO A 346 -22.02 62.06 8.86
CA PRO A 346 -22.92 60.96 8.50
C PRO A 346 -22.13 59.82 7.80
N ASN A 347 -22.34 58.57 8.22
CA ASN A 347 -21.69 57.40 7.62
C ASN A 347 -22.38 57.00 6.29
N THR A 348 -22.14 57.79 5.24
CA THR A 348 -22.61 57.50 3.87
C THR A 348 -21.52 56.82 3.04
N LYS A 349 -21.91 56.14 1.95
CA LYS A 349 -20.98 55.48 1.02
C LYS A 349 -19.87 56.38 0.47
N GLU A 350 -20.11 57.69 0.42
CA GLU A 350 -19.14 58.70 -0.01
C GLU A 350 -17.89 58.79 0.89
N PHE A 351 -18.00 58.36 2.15
CA PHE A 351 -16.89 58.33 3.10
C PHE A 351 -16.21 56.95 3.19
N HIS A 352 -16.64 55.96 2.39
CA HIS A 352 -15.97 54.67 2.32
C HIS A 352 -14.56 54.84 1.75
N GLY A 353 -13.58 54.17 2.38
CA GLY A 353 -12.17 54.27 2.01
C GLY A 353 -11.38 55.33 2.79
N ILE A 354 -12.05 56.16 3.61
CA ILE A 354 -11.38 57.13 4.48
C ILE A 354 -11.08 56.49 5.83
N THR A 355 -9.80 56.46 6.20
CA THR A 355 -9.34 55.93 7.49
C THR A 355 -8.87 57.01 8.45
N LEU A 356 -8.33 58.11 7.92
CA LEU A 356 -7.78 59.21 8.70
C LEU A 356 -8.88 60.18 9.11
N ILE A 357 -8.79 60.68 10.34
CA ILE A 357 -9.78 61.60 10.89
C ILE A 357 -9.71 62.96 10.16
N GLU A 358 -8.50 63.42 9.84
CA GLU A 358 -8.28 64.67 9.10
C GLU A 358 -8.92 64.62 7.70
N ASP A 359 -8.72 63.52 6.97
CA ASP A 359 -9.30 63.31 5.64
C ASP A 359 -10.84 63.28 5.68
N ALA A 360 -11.43 62.71 6.75
CA ALA A 360 -12.87 62.72 6.94
C ALA A 360 -13.42 64.14 7.10
N TYR A 361 -12.74 64.98 7.89
CA TYR A 361 -13.12 66.39 8.06
C TYR A 361 -12.93 67.21 6.78
N THR A 362 -11.85 67.01 6.04
CA THR A 362 -11.61 67.75 4.79
C THR A 362 -12.64 67.39 3.73
N LEU A 363 -12.96 66.10 3.55
CA LEU A 363 -14.02 65.68 2.64
C LEU A 363 -15.38 66.21 3.10
N TRP A 364 -15.67 66.16 4.40
CA TRP A 364 -16.94 66.65 4.92
C TRP A 364 -17.10 68.16 4.73
N ALA A 365 -16.05 68.94 4.99
CA ALA A 365 -16.05 70.38 4.75
C ALA A 365 -16.30 70.71 3.27
N LYS A 366 -15.64 69.98 2.36
CA LYS A 366 -15.87 70.13 0.91
C LYS A 366 -17.31 69.80 0.52
N ARG A 367 -17.86 68.68 1.00
CA ARG A 367 -19.25 68.27 0.74
C ARG A 367 -20.28 69.24 1.31
N LYS A 368 -20.03 69.77 2.51
CA LYS A 368 -20.89 70.77 3.13
C LYS A 368 -20.88 72.09 2.34
N ALA A 369 -19.73 72.49 1.81
CA ALA A 369 -19.63 73.64 0.92
C ALA A 369 -20.38 73.40 -0.41
N GLU A 370 -20.19 72.24 -1.05
CA GLU A 370 -20.91 71.88 -2.27
C GLU A 370 -22.43 71.82 -2.06
N ARG A 371 -22.90 71.23 -0.95
CA ARG A 371 -24.34 71.16 -0.63
C ARG A 371 -24.91 72.52 -0.22
N GLY A 372 -24.18 73.30 0.56
CA GLY A 372 -24.62 74.64 0.99
C GLY A 372 -24.72 75.65 -0.16
N VAL A 373 -24.00 75.43 -1.26
CA VAL A 373 -24.15 76.22 -2.50
C VAL A 373 -25.33 75.73 -3.36
N ALA A 374 -25.80 74.50 -3.15
CA ALA A 374 -26.88 73.89 -3.93
C ALA A 374 -28.28 74.03 -3.28
N ASP A 375 -28.37 74.28 -1.98
CA ASP A 375 -29.65 74.51 -1.29
C ASP A 375 -30.13 75.95 -1.52
N TRP A 376 -31.15 76.11 -2.36
CA TRP A 376 -31.84 77.40 -2.58
C TRP A 376 -32.41 77.93 -1.27
N ASN A 377 -32.02 79.15 -0.88
CA ASN A 377 -32.46 79.80 0.33
C ASN A 377 -33.50 80.89 0.01
N PRO A 378 -34.80 80.68 0.28
CA PRO A 378 -35.84 81.65 -0.02
C PRO A 378 -35.66 83.04 0.64
N GLU A 379 -34.90 83.16 1.73
CA GLU A 379 -34.66 84.48 2.34
C GLU A 379 -33.61 85.31 1.60
N LEU A 380 -32.64 84.65 0.96
CA LEU A 380 -31.49 85.28 0.31
C LEU A 380 -31.62 85.30 -1.22
N ASP A 381 -32.21 84.25 -1.80
CA ASP A 381 -32.25 84.01 -3.24
C ASP A 381 -33.61 84.34 -3.90
N GLU A 382 -34.66 84.58 -3.10
CA GLU A 382 -35.96 85.05 -3.61
C GLU A 382 -35.95 86.57 -3.73
N GLU A 383 -36.04 87.07 -4.96
CA GLU A 383 -36.00 88.49 -5.30
C GLU A 383 -37.42 89.08 -5.33
N PHE A 384 -37.60 90.21 -4.64
CA PHE A 384 -38.82 91.02 -4.63
C PHE A 384 -38.51 92.39 -5.24
N GLU A 385 -39.42 92.89 -6.08
CA GLU A 385 -39.35 94.22 -6.68
C GLU A 385 -40.30 95.16 -5.95
N ASP A 386 -39.80 96.34 -5.54
CA ASP A 386 -40.64 97.40 -4.99
C ASP A 386 -41.38 98.18 -6.11
N ARG A 387 -42.25 99.13 -5.73
CA ARG A 387 -42.98 99.96 -6.71
C ARG A 387 -42.09 100.90 -7.52
N GLN A 388 -40.86 101.14 -7.09
CA GLN A 388 -39.88 102.00 -7.75
C GLN A 388 -38.97 101.19 -8.69
N GLY A 389 -39.13 99.87 -8.73
CA GLY A 389 -38.36 98.96 -9.57
C GLY A 389 -37.04 98.50 -8.96
N ASN A 390 -36.83 98.71 -7.66
CA ASN A 390 -35.62 98.23 -6.98
C ASN A 390 -35.80 96.76 -6.59
N VAL A 391 -34.85 95.93 -7.01
CA VAL A 391 -34.83 94.49 -6.73
C VAL A 391 -34.03 94.23 -5.45
N MET A 392 -34.65 93.52 -4.51
CA MET A 392 -34.06 93.21 -3.21
C MET A 392 -34.39 91.77 -2.82
N ASN A 393 -33.57 91.14 -1.98
CA ASN A 393 -33.94 89.83 -1.44
C ASN A 393 -35.15 89.94 -0.49
N ARG A 394 -35.86 88.82 -0.31
CA ARG A 394 -37.05 88.73 0.53
C ARG A 394 -36.83 89.30 1.92
N LYS A 395 -35.70 89.01 2.56
CA LYS A 395 -35.42 89.48 3.92
C LYS A 395 -35.38 91.00 3.98
N THR A 396 -34.59 91.63 3.12
CA THR A 396 -34.47 93.09 3.02
C THR A 396 -35.82 93.72 2.69
N TYR A 397 -36.58 93.13 1.76
CA TYR A 397 -37.93 93.60 1.45
C TYR A 397 -38.86 93.53 2.67
N THR A 398 -38.89 92.41 3.39
CA THR A 398 -39.76 92.25 4.58
C THR A 398 -39.35 93.16 5.74
N ASP A 399 -38.05 93.41 5.92
CA ASP A 399 -37.55 94.29 6.97
C ASP A 399 -37.85 95.77 6.64
N LEU A 400 -37.69 96.18 5.37
CA LEU A 400 -38.07 97.52 4.91
C LEU A 400 -39.59 97.73 4.96
N ALA A 401 -40.38 96.70 4.62
CA ALA A 401 -41.83 96.72 4.76
C ALA A 401 -42.24 96.95 6.23
N ARG A 402 -41.61 96.22 7.17
CA ARG A 402 -41.87 96.36 8.61
C ARG A 402 -41.46 97.72 9.16
N GLN A 403 -40.39 98.31 8.63
CA GLN A 403 -39.94 99.65 9.00
C GLN A 403 -40.79 100.76 8.36
N GLY A 404 -41.71 100.42 7.46
CA GLY A 404 -42.53 101.38 6.72
C GLY A 404 -41.75 102.19 5.69
N LEU A 405 -40.61 101.66 5.23
CA LEU A 405 -39.70 102.28 4.26
C LEU A 405 -39.95 101.81 2.83
N LEU A 406 -41.04 101.07 2.61
CA LEU A 406 -41.56 100.71 1.29
C LEU A 406 -42.88 101.46 1.09
N ASP A 407 -42.96 102.24 0.01
CA ASP A 407 -44.09 103.10 -0.34
C ASP A 407 -45.31 102.36 -0.90
#